data_AF-A0A1Y0CYN8-F1
#
_entry.id   AF-A0A1Y0CYN8-F1
#
_cell.length_a   1.000
_cell.length_b   1.000
_cell.length_c   1.000
_cell.angle_alpha   90.00
_cell.angle_beta   90.00
_cell.angle_gamma   90.00
#
_symmetry.space_group_name_H-M   'P 1'
#
loop_
_entity.id
_entity.type
_entity.pdbx_description
1 polymer ?
#
loop_
_entity_poly.entity_id
_entity_poly.type
_entity_poly.pdbx_seq_one_letter_code
_entity_poly.pdbx_strand_id
1 'polypeptide(L)'
;MAVFRLTTLAMHAPERLPLAPAPLIPKGEVLIVVGDNIPLSSLFLQDMGAALALPAAQLTWVKLSHWLAANKPSAPVLLGIQIDKGLADFHWHAEHWPLSVAQKRALWNCLCHCYLEHLPPKT
;
A
#
# COMPACT_ATOMS: atom_id res chain seq x y z
N MET A 1 -7.28 -11.03 69.40
CA MET A 1 -8.00 -9.76 69.14
C MET A 1 -7.66 -9.28 67.74
N ALA A 2 -8.68 -8.75 67.05
CA ALA A 2 -8.69 -8.10 65.73
C ALA A 2 -8.33 -8.95 64.48
N VAL A 3 -9.41 -9.38 63.83
CA VAL A 3 -9.52 -9.75 62.42
C VAL A 3 -9.44 -8.47 61.57
N PHE A 4 -8.69 -8.50 60.46
CA PHE A 4 -9.06 -7.74 59.27
C PHE A 4 -8.85 -8.61 58.03
N ARG A 5 -9.97 -8.92 57.37
CA ARG A 5 -10.04 -9.50 56.04
C ARG A 5 -9.77 -8.41 55.02
N LEU A 6 -8.87 -8.66 54.08
CA LEU A 6 -8.87 -8.04 52.77
C LEU A 6 -8.93 -9.15 51.73
N THR A 7 -10.14 -9.55 51.39
CA THR A 7 -10.46 -10.25 50.15
C THR A 7 -10.63 -9.22 49.05
N THR A 8 -9.73 -9.21 48.07
CA THR A 8 -10.10 -8.87 46.70
C THR A 8 -9.21 -9.64 45.72
N LEU A 9 -9.87 -10.44 44.87
CA LEU A 9 -9.28 -11.19 43.77
C LEU A 9 -8.61 -10.28 42.74
N ALA A 10 -7.50 -10.75 42.18
CA ALA A 10 -7.20 -10.59 40.75
C ALA A 10 -6.28 -11.75 40.35
N MET A 11 -6.86 -12.92 40.02
CA MET A 11 -7.04 -13.39 38.64
C MET A 11 -5.83 -13.15 37.73
N HIS A 12 -5.12 -14.26 37.49
CA HIS A 12 -4.20 -14.55 36.38
C HIS A 12 -4.23 -13.57 35.21
N ALA A 13 -3.13 -12.87 34.98
CA ALA A 13 -2.78 -12.44 33.64
C ALA A 13 -1.70 -13.41 33.12
N PRO A 14 -1.98 -14.25 32.10
CA PRO A 14 -0.89 -14.92 31.40
C PRO A 14 -0.01 -13.86 30.76
N GLU A 15 1.32 -13.99 30.87
CA GLU A 15 2.29 -13.15 30.15
C GLU A 15 2.06 -13.27 28.64
N ARG A 16 1.17 -12.44 28.11
CA ARG A 16 1.02 -12.20 26.68
C ARG A 16 1.49 -10.79 26.44
N LEU A 17 2.48 -10.65 25.56
CA LEU A 17 2.84 -9.36 24.97
C LEU A 17 1.54 -8.67 24.51
N PRO A 18 1.36 -7.36 24.77
CA PRO A 18 0.20 -6.64 24.29
C PRO A 18 0.08 -6.89 22.80
N LEU A 19 -1.11 -7.29 22.34
CA LEU A 19 -1.42 -7.48 20.93
C LEU A 19 -0.90 -6.26 20.17
N ALA A 20 0.21 -6.41 19.45
CA ALA A 20 0.58 -5.44 18.46
C ALA A 20 -0.58 -5.40 17.45
N PRO A 21 -1.11 -4.23 17.09
CA PRO A 21 -2.13 -4.16 16.06
C PRO A 21 -1.57 -4.88 14.84
N ALA A 22 -2.30 -5.91 14.36
CA ALA A 22 -1.95 -6.61 13.15
C ALA A 22 -1.70 -5.54 12.05
N PRO A 23 -0.60 -5.62 11.28
CA PRO A 23 -0.37 -4.64 10.22
C PRO A 23 -1.61 -4.64 9.31
N LEU A 24 -2.31 -3.51 9.28
CA LEU A 24 -3.71 -3.43 8.88
C LEU A 24 -3.93 -3.51 7.36
N ILE A 25 -2.91 -3.83 6.57
CA ILE A 25 -3.02 -3.78 5.11
C ILE A 25 -2.28 -4.99 4.53
N PRO A 26 -3.00 -5.98 3.98
CA PRO A 26 -2.35 -6.95 3.10
C PRO A 26 -1.80 -6.18 1.90
N LYS A 27 -0.50 -6.38 1.62
CA LYS A 27 0.18 -5.73 0.49
C LYS A 27 -0.53 -6.10 -0.81
N GLY A 28 -1.03 -5.10 -1.53
CA GLY A 28 -1.20 -5.24 -2.97
C GLY A 28 0.18 -5.44 -3.60
N GLU A 29 0.26 -6.26 -4.64
CA GLU A 29 1.48 -6.42 -5.44
C GLU A 29 1.85 -5.09 -6.11
N VAL A 30 0.82 -4.32 -6.48
CA VAL A 30 0.93 -2.96 -7.00
C VAL A 30 0.14 -2.00 -6.11
N LEU A 31 0.82 -0.97 -5.60
CA LEU A 31 0.23 0.14 -4.86
C LEU A 31 0.39 1.43 -5.67
N ILE A 32 -0.74 2.06 -5.98
CA ILE A 32 -0.81 3.36 -6.64
C ILE A 32 -1.11 4.43 -5.60
N VAL A 33 -0.19 5.37 -5.41
CA VAL A 33 -0.40 6.57 -4.61
C VAL A 33 -0.77 7.72 -5.54
N VAL A 34 -1.91 8.34 -5.27
CA VAL A 34 -2.46 9.46 -6.08
C VAL A 34 -2.53 10.73 -5.25
N GLY A 35 -2.23 11.87 -5.88
CA GLY A 35 -2.49 13.19 -5.28
C GLY A 35 -3.96 13.33 -4.82
N ASP A 36 -4.19 14.03 -3.71
CA ASP A 36 -5.48 14.06 -3.01
C ASP A 36 -6.66 14.59 -3.85
N ASN A 37 -6.33 15.41 -4.85
CA ASN A 37 -7.27 16.07 -5.76
C ASN A 37 -7.52 15.29 -7.06
N ILE A 38 -6.92 14.10 -7.22
CA ILE A 38 -7.11 13.26 -8.41
C ILE A 38 -8.39 12.43 -8.27
N PRO A 39 -9.37 12.60 -9.18
CA PRO A 39 -10.42 11.61 -9.36
C PRO A 39 -9.85 10.46 -10.22
N LEU A 40 -9.25 9.47 -9.58
CA LEU A 40 -8.74 8.29 -10.28
C LEU A 40 -9.93 7.54 -10.88
N SER A 41 -9.97 7.42 -12.21
CA SER A 41 -11.12 6.79 -12.88
C SER A 41 -11.11 5.29 -12.64
N SER A 42 -12.29 4.72 -12.43
CA SER A 42 -12.46 3.27 -12.36
C SER A 42 -11.97 2.58 -13.64
N LEU A 43 -12.12 3.23 -14.79
CA LEU A 43 -11.62 2.76 -16.08
C LEU A 43 -10.09 2.61 -16.08
N PHE A 44 -9.36 3.58 -15.55
CA PHE A 44 -7.90 3.48 -15.47
C PHE A 44 -7.44 2.30 -14.60
N LEU A 45 -8.12 2.07 -13.47
CA LEU A 45 -7.83 0.92 -12.60
C LEU A 45 -8.16 -0.42 -13.27
N GLN A 46 -9.25 -0.47 -14.04
CA GLN A 46 -9.62 -1.65 -14.82
C GLN A 46 -8.59 -1.93 -15.92
N ASP A 47 -8.18 -0.90 -16.68
CA ASP A 47 -7.16 -1.01 -17.71
C ASP A 47 -5.82 -1.47 -17.11
N MET A 48 -5.43 -0.92 -15.96
CA MET A 48 -4.24 -1.33 -15.21
C MET A 48 -4.31 -2.78 -14.75
N GLY A 49 -5.44 -3.20 -14.16
CA GLY A 49 -5.63 -4.59 -13.71
C GLY A 49 -5.61 -5.58 -14.88
N ALA A 50 -6.26 -5.23 -15.99
CA ALA A 50 -6.26 -6.03 -17.21
C ALA A 50 -4.87 -6.12 -17.84
N ALA A 51 -4.14 -5.01 -17.92
CA ALA A 51 -2.82 -4.97 -18.53
C ALA A 51 -1.77 -5.76 -17.73
N LEU A 52 -1.91 -5.82 -16.41
CA LEU A 52 -1.04 -6.60 -15.54
C LEU A 52 -1.51 -8.04 -15.31
N ALA A 53 -2.68 -8.42 -15.85
CA ALA A 53 -3.35 -9.68 -15.55
C ALA A 53 -3.47 -9.97 -14.04
N LEU A 54 -3.58 -8.90 -13.23
CA LEU A 54 -3.65 -8.96 -11.78
C LEU A 54 -5.11 -9.19 -11.34
N PRO A 55 -5.35 -10.07 -10.35
CA PRO A 55 -6.57 -10.04 -9.57
C PRO A 55 -6.78 -8.64 -8.98
N ALA A 56 -8.03 -8.16 -8.98
CA ALA A 56 -8.37 -6.83 -8.45
C ALA A 56 -7.91 -6.60 -6.99
N ALA A 57 -7.74 -7.67 -6.20
CA ALA A 57 -7.24 -7.59 -4.82
C ALA A 57 -5.74 -7.26 -4.72
N GLN A 58 -4.96 -7.44 -5.79
CA GLN A 58 -3.52 -7.20 -5.83
C GLN A 58 -3.16 -5.82 -6.38
N LEU A 59 -4.11 -5.14 -7.02
CA LEU A 59 -3.98 -3.74 -7.42
C LEU A 59 -4.70 -2.85 -6.41
N THR A 60 -3.93 -2.12 -5.63
CA THR A 60 -4.45 -1.21 -4.60
C THR A 60 -4.11 0.22 -4.92
N TRP A 61 -4.95 1.16 -4.50
CA TRP A 61 -4.66 2.58 -4.63
C TRP A 61 -5.10 3.35 -3.38
N VAL A 62 -4.36 4.42 -3.08
CA VAL A 62 -4.58 5.26 -1.92
C VAL A 62 -4.28 6.72 -2.26
N LYS A 63 -4.93 7.64 -1.56
CA LYS A 63 -4.58 9.06 -1.62
C LYS A 63 -3.25 9.33 -0.93
N LEU A 64 -2.53 10.36 -1.39
CA LEU A 64 -1.24 10.76 -0.85
C LEU A 64 -1.33 11.08 0.65
N SER A 65 -2.31 11.87 1.08
CA SER A 65 -2.52 12.16 2.51
C SER A 65 -2.71 10.89 3.35
N HIS A 66 -3.47 9.91 2.85
CA HIS A 66 -3.70 8.63 3.54
C HIS A 66 -2.43 7.77 3.58
N TRP A 67 -1.66 7.75 2.48
CA TRP A 67 -0.40 7.03 2.41
C TRP A 67 0.64 7.61 3.38
N LEU A 68 0.73 8.94 3.48
CA LEU A 68 1.59 9.63 4.44
C LEU A 68 1.12 9.39 5.88
N ALA A 69 -0.18 9.47 6.16
CA ALA A 69 -0.76 9.20 7.48
C ALA A 69 -0.53 7.75 7.94
N ALA A 70 -0.48 6.81 6.98
CA ALA A 70 -0.18 5.39 7.23
C ALA A 70 1.33 5.09 7.34
N ASN A 71 2.17 6.12 7.50
CA ASN A 71 3.63 6.00 7.57
C ASN A 71 4.25 5.33 6.32
N LYS A 72 3.76 5.69 5.13
CA LYS A 72 4.30 5.28 3.83
C LYS A 72 4.40 3.76 3.65
N PRO A 73 3.28 3.03 3.64
CA PRO A 73 3.31 1.59 3.38
C PRO A 73 3.94 1.28 2.03
N SER A 74 4.80 0.27 1.99
CA SER A 74 5.49 -0.20 0.78
C SER A 74 4.79 -1.39 0.14
N ALA A 75 4.94 -1.51 -1.18
CA ALA A 75 4.48 -2.61 -2.00
C ALA A 75 5.61 -3.06 -2.95
N PRO A 76 5.56 -4.29 -3.49
CA PRO A 76 6.52 -4.73 -4.50
C PRO A 76 6.65 -3.76 -5.67
N VAL A 77 5.52 -3.23 -6.15
CA VAL A 77 5.51 -2.13 -7.11
C VAL A 77 4.79 -0.93 -6.50
N LEU A 78 5.52 0.18 -6.35
CA LEU A 78 5.00 1.44 -5.81
C LEU A 78 5.01 2.52 -6.89
N LEU A 79 3.82 3.01 -7.24
CA LEU A 79 3.60 3.98 -8.33
C LEU A 79 3.04 5.28 -7.78
N GLY A 80 3.52 6.42 -8.29
CA GLY A 80 3.06 7.76 -7.92
C GLY A 80 2.37 8.48 -9.07
N ILE A 81 1.17 9.03 -8.85
CA ILE A 81 0.50 9.89 -9.82
C ILE A 81 0.18 11.24 -9.17
N GLN A 82 0.61 12.32 -9.81
CA GLN A 82 0.60 13.68 -9.28
C GLN A 82 1.34 13.77 -7.93
N ILE A 83 2.57 13.27 -7.91
CA ILE A 83 3.45 13.26 -6.73
C ILE A 83 4.65 14.17 -6.99
N ASP A 84 4.98 15.01 -6.00
CA ASP A 84 6.18 15.85 -6.04
C ASP A 84 7.45 14.98 -6.01
N LYS A 85 8.45 15.37 -6.82
CA LYS A 85 9.77 14.71 -6.91
C LYS A 85 10.51 14.54 -5.58
N GLY A 86 10.11 15.25 -4.52
CA GLY A 86 10.73 15.16 -3.20
C GLY A 86 10.41 13.89 -2.42
N LEU A 87 9.44 13.09 -2.86
CA LEU A 87 9.13 11.81 -2.26
C LEU A 87 9.96 10.71 -2.94
N ALA A 88 11.08 10.35 -2.31
CA ALA A 88 11.79 9.12 -2.62
C ALA A 88 10.89 7.90 -2.31
N ASP A 89 11.16 6.76 -2.96
CA ASP A 89 10.55 5.41 -2.77
C ASP A 89 9.63 4.93 -3.91
N PHE A 90 9.31 5.75 -4.91
CA PHE A 90 8.50 5.33 -6.06
C PHE A 90 9.35 4.65 -7.14
N HIS A 91 8.87 3.53 -7.67
CA HIS A 91 9.47 2.87 -8.85
C HIS A 91 9.23 3.70 -10.12
N TRP A 92 8.05 4.34 -10.18
CA TRP A 92 7.71 5.30 -11.20
C TRP A 92 6.78 6.35 -10.63
N HIS A 93 6.93 7.59 -11.09
CA HIS A 93 6.04 8.67 -10.75
C HIS A 93 5.71 9.58 -11.94
N ALA A 94 4.56 10.25 -11.88
CA ALA A 94 4.25 11.39 -12.72
C ALA A 94 3.85 12.60 -11.86
N GLU A 95 4.31 13.79 -12.23
CA GLU A 95 3.96 15.05 -11.55
C GLU A 95 2.57 15.56 -11.96
N HIS A 96 2.05 15.12 -13.10
CA HIS A 96 0.86 15.68 -13.73
C HIS A 96 -0.16 14.59 -14.11
N TRP A 97 -1.44 14.95 -14.08
CA TRP A 97 -2.56 14.14 -14.54
C TRP A 97 -3.50 15.00 -15.41
N PRO A 98 -4.06 14.49 -16.51
CA PRO A 98 -3.92 13.13 -17.05
C PRO A 98 -2.54 12.83 -17.64
N LEU A 99 -2.17 11.55 -17.70
CA LEU A 99 -0.89 11.11 -18.24
C LEU A 99 -0.80 11.32 -19.76
N SER A 100 0.29 11.93 -20.23
CA SER A 100 0.65 12.00 -21.64
C SER A 100 0.97 10.62 -22.23
N VAL A 101 0.96 10.50 -23.56
CA VAL A 101 1.33 9.25 -24.25
C VAL A 101 2.74 8.77 -23.86
N ALA A 102 3.69 9.70 -23.74
CA ALA A 102 5.05 9.39 -23.31
C ALA A 102 5.08 8.84 -21.86
N GLN A 103 4.32 9.45 -20.94
CA GLN A 103 4.21 8.98 -19.57
C GLN A 103 3.54 7.61 -19.47
N LYS A 104 2.50 7.33 -20.28
CA LYS A 104 1.88 6.01 -20.33
C LYS A 104 2.86 4.93 -20.80
N ARG A 105 3.68 5.22 -21.82
CA ARG A 105 4.74 4.30 -22.27
C ARG A 105 5.82 4.10 -21.20
N ALA A 106 6.23 5.16 -20.52
CA ALA A 106 7.20 5.07 -19.43
C ALA A 106 6.67 4.24 -18.26
N LEU A 107 5.40 4.44 -17.89
CA LEU A 107 4.69 3.62 -16.90
C LEU A 107 4.69 2.16 -17.32
N TRP A 108 4.31 1.86 -18.58
CA TRP A 108 4.31 0.50 -19.09
C TRP A 108 5.69 -0.16 -19.04
N ASN A 109 6.74 0.56 -19.45
CA ASN A 109 8.10 0.04 -19.38
C ASN A 109 8.54 -0.24 -17.93
N CYS A 110 8.20 0.65 -16.98
CA CYS A 110 8.48 0.42 -15.56
C CYS A 110 7.75 -0.83 -15.06
N LEU A 111 6.46 -0.97 -15.37
CA LEU A 111 5.67 -2.14 -14.99
C LEU A 111 6.30 -3.42 -15.53
N CYS A 112 6.66 -3.48 -16.81
CA CYS A 112 7.32 -4.64 -17.39
C CYS A 112 8.63 -4.98 -16.66
N HIS A 113 9.42 -3.97 -16.29
CA HIS A 113 10.68 -4.19 -15.57
C HIS A 113 10.43 -4.76 -14.16
N CYS A 114 9.57 -4.12 -13.37
CA CYS A 114 9.25 -4.58 -12.02
C CYS A 114 8.60 -5.96 -12.01
N TYR A 115 7.72 -6.27 -12.99
CA TYR A 115 7.06 -7.57 -13.06
C TYR A 115 8.01 -8.70 -13.46
N LEU A 116 8.95 -8.43 -14.38
CA LEU A 116 9.96 -9.40 -14.78
C LEU A 116 10.95 -9.70 -13.65
N GLU A 117 11.26 -8.72 -12.80
CA GLU A 117 12.14 -8.89 -11.65
C GLU A 117 11.46 -9.62 -10.46
N HIS A 118 10.13 -9.51 -10.35
CA HIS A 118 9.36 -10.12 -9.26
C HIS A 118 8.62 -11.40 -9.62
N LEU A 119 8.71 -11.88 -10.87
CA LEU A 119 8.17 -13.17 -11.27
C LEU A 119 8.88 -14.29 -10.47
N PRO A 120 8.18 -15.04 -9.60
CA PRO A 120 8.78 -16.19 -8.96
C PRO A 120 9.19 -17.20 -10.04
N PRO A 121 10.35 -17.88 -9.90
CA PRO A 121 10.71 -18.95 -10.82
C PRO A 121 9.57 -19.97 -10.81
N LYS A 122 9.04 -20.30 -12.00
CA LYS A 122 8.08 -21.40 -12.15
C LYS A 122 8.78 -22.68 -11.67
N THR A 123 8.45 -23.13 -10.47
CA THR A 123 8.73 -24.49 -9.98
C THR A 123 7.73 -25.47 -10.54
#